data_AF-X1SW59-F1
#
_entry.id   AF-X1SW59-F1
#
_cell.length_a   1.000
_cell.length_b   1.000
_cell.length_c   1.000
_cell.angle_alpha   90.00
_cell.angle_beta   90.00
_cell.angle_gamma   90.00
#
_symmetry.space_group_name_H-M   'P 1'
#
loop_
_entity.id
_entity.type
_entity.pdbx_description
1 polymer ?
#
loop_
_entity_poly.entity_id
_entity_poly.type
_entity_poly.pdbx_seq_one_letter_code
_entity_poly.pdbx_strand_id
1 'polypeptide(L)'
;CHVAEAYLFISHDGFISYPCKIHPIKRFNALKYPVSTIYNSHEVKEIMKMHDNYRFCDNCRLGCAIASSIPTRWKTVYAKYIKGFIDGGLR
;
A
#
# COMPACT_ATOMS: atom_id res chain seq x y z
N CYS A 1 0.77 -8.06 1.44
CA CYS A 1 -0.08 -6.89 1.45
C CYS A 1 -0.83 -6.80 0.15
N HIS A 2 -2.16 -7.00 0.16
CA HIS A 2 -3.03 -6.81 -1.01
C HIS A 2 -2.89 -5.44 -1.69
N VAL A 3 -2.37 -4.42 -0.98
CA VAL A 3 -2.11 -3.12 -1.58
C VAL A 3 -0.92 -3.12 -2.53
N ALA A 4 0.12 -3.89 -2.22
CA ALA A 4 1.23 -4.10 -3.13
C ALA A 4 0.75 -4.80 -4.41
N GLU A 5 -0.24 -5.68 -4.28
CA GLU A 5 -0.82 -6.39 -5.42
C GLU A 5 -1.74 -5.50 -6.25
N ALA A 6 -2.52 -4.63 -5.62
CA ALA A 6 -3.58 -3.86 -6.27
C ALA A 6 -3.17 -2.44 -6.68
N TYR A 7 -2.10 -1.85 -6.11
CA TYR A 7 -1.80 -0.42 -6.28
C TYR A 7 -0.32 -0.13 -6.52
N LEU A 8 -0.07 0.89 -7.35
CA LEU A 8 1.21 1.57 -7.50
C LEU A 8 1.03 3.06 -7.14
N PHE A 9 1.85 3.59 -6.23
CA PHE A 9 1.72 4.97 -5.77
C PHE A 9 2.65 5.89 -6.58
N ILE A 10 2.08 6.63 -7.52
CA ILE A 10 2.84 7.57 -8.35
C ILE A 10 2.81 8.96 -7.70
N SER A 11 3.98 9.52 -7.45
CA SER A 11 4.17 10.88 -6.95
C SER A 11 4.15 11.89 -8.09
N HIS A 12 3.91 13.17 -7.76
CA HIS A 12 3.92 14.28 -8.71
C HIS A 12 5.22 14.44 -9.52
N ASP A 13 6.35 13.91 -9.03
CA ASP A 13 7.65 13.89 -9.69
C ASP A 13 7.79 12.74 -10.71
N GLY A 14 6.72 11.95 -10.92
CA GLY A 14 6.70 10.83 -11.85
C GLY A 14 7.37 9.56 -11.33
N PHE A 15 7.71 9.51 -10.03
CA PHE A 15 8.27 8.30 -9.42
C PHE A 15 7.19 7.48 -8.71
N ILE A 16 7.30 6.16 -8.83
CA ILE A 16 6.47 5.18 -8.12
C ILE A 16 7.17 4.80 -6.82
N SER A 17 6.48 4.91 -5.70
CA SER A 17 6.89 4.39 -4.39
C SER A 17 6.23 3.03 -4.16
N TYR A 18 7.04 1.99 -3.91
CA TYR A 18 6.57 0.60 -3.82
C TYR A 18 7.20 -0.16 -2.65
N PRO A 19 6.49 -1.07 -1.94
CA PRO A 19 5.06 -1.42 -2.07
C PRO A 19 4.12 -0.44 -1.37
N CYS A 20 4.67 0.57 -0.69
CA CYS A 20 3.92 1.51 0.13
C CYS A 20 4.38 2.95 -0.15
N LYS A 21 3.43 3.89 -0.13
CA LYS A 21 3.72 5.33 -0.21
C LYS A 21 4.56 5.82 0.98
N ILE A 22 4.28 5.31 2.19
CA ILE A 22 4.84 5.80 3.45
C ILE A 22 6.19 5.14 3.75
N HIS A 23 6.30 3.83 3.47
CA HIS A 23 7.52 3.05 3.65
C HIS A 23 7.89 2.35 2.34
N PRO A 24 8.40 3.09 1.34
CA PRO A 24 8.84 2.49 0.09
C PRO A 24 10.10 1.65 0.33
N ILE A 25 10.10 0.42 -0.16
CA ILE A 25 11.31 -0.40 -0.31
C ILE A 25 12.07 0.02 -1.55
N LYS A 26 11.34 0.39 -2.61
CA LYS A 26 11.91 0.73 -3.90
C LYS A 26 11.16 1.88 -4.55
N ARG A 27 11.90 2.67 -5.34
CA ARG A 27 11.35 3.71 -6.21
C ARG A 27 11.63 3.41 -7.66
N PHE A 28 10.63 3.60 -8.51
CA PHE A 28 10.73 3.41 -9.96
C PHE A 28 10.42 4.71 -10.69
N ASN A 29 11.09 4.98 -11.80
CA ASN A 29 10.81 6.16 -12.61
C ASN A 29 9.76 5.82 -13.69
N ALA A 30 8.52 6.28 -13.51
CA ALA A 30 7.42 6.04 -14.44
C ALA A 30 7.51 6.91 -15.71
N LEU A 31 8.35 7.97 -15.70
CA LEU A 31 8.63 8.78 -16.89
C LEU A 31 9.62 8.07 -17.83
N LYS A 32 10.43 7.15 -17.30
CA LYS A 32 11.43 6.40 -18.07
C LYS A 32 10.92 5.03 -18.52
N TYR A 33 10.11 4.35 -17.71
CA TYR A 33 9.63 3.00 -17.99
C TYR A 33 8.10 2.92 -17.90
N PRO A 34 7.43 2.17 -18.81
CA PRO A 34 6.00 1.95 -18.72
C PRO A 34 5.59 1.32 -17.38
N VAL A 35 4.46 1.75 -16.84
CA VAL A 35 3.90 1.24 -15.57
C VAL A 35 3.71 -0.27 -15.60
N SER A 36 3.26 -0.82 -16.74
CA SER A 36 3.10 -2.27 -16.95
C SER A 36 4.42 -3.03 -16.84
N THR A 37 5.51 -2.47 -17.38
CA THR A 37 6.86 -3.05 -17.27
C THR A 37 7.34 -3.03 -15.83
N ILE A 38 7.12 -1.92 -15.11
CA ILE A 38 7.47 -1.81 -13.70
C ILE A 38 6.70 -2.84 -12.86
N TYR A 39 5.38 -2.94 -13.04
CA TYR A 39 4.51 -3.87 -12.29
C TYR A 39 4.86 -5.34 -12.53
N ASN A 40 5.30 -5.67 -13.74
CA ASN A 40 5.69 -7.03 -14.11
C ASN A 40 7.19 -7.31 -13.93
N SER A 41 7.95 -6.36 -13.38
CA SER A 41 9.36 -6.57 -13.09
C SER A 41 9.55 -7.64 -12.01
N HIS A 42 10.66 -8.38 -12.11
CA HIS A 42 11.02 -9.42 -11.14
C HIS A 42 10.99 -8.88 -9.70
N GLU A 43 11.55 -7.69 -9.50
CA GLU A 43 11.69 -7.05 -8.20
C GLU A 43 10.32 -6.73 -7.57
N VAL A 44 9.37 -6.24 -8.36
CA VAL A 44 8.00 -5.99 -7.89
C VAL A 44 7.33 -7.31 -7.52
N LYS A 45 7.48 -8.37 -8.33
CA LYS A 45 6.92 -9.69 -8.05
C LYS A 45 7.52 -10.33 -6.79
N GLU A 46 8.81 -10.16 -6.54
CA GLU A 46 9.45 -10.61 -5.29
C GLU A 46 8.88 -9.89 -4.08
N ILE A 47 8.73 -8.57 -4.16
CA ILE A 47 8.14 -7.78 -3.08
C ILE A 47 6.67 -8.17 -2.85
N MET A 48 5.90 -8.48 -3.91
CA MET A 48 4.53 -9.00 -3.78
C MET A 48 4.50 -10.33 -3.01
N LYS A 49 5.39 -11.27 -3.34
CA LYS A 49 5.48 -12.59 -2.69
C LYS A 49 5.77 -12.51 -1.20
N MET A 50 6.53 -11.51 -0.77
CA MET A 50 6.82 -11.26 0.64
C MET A 50 5.58 -10.83 1.45
N HIS A 51 4.51 -10.44 0.77
CA HIS A 51 3.21 -10.09 1.35
C HIS A 51 3.32 -9.15 2.57
N ASP A 52 2.96 -9.61 3.77
CA ASP A 52 2.96 -8.81 5.01
C ASP A 52 4.18 -9.14 5.90
N ASN A 53 5.15 -9.90 5.39
CA ASN A 53 6.32 -10.34 6.14
C ASN A 53 7.38 -9.25 6.32
N TYR A 54 7.11 -8.03 5.85
CA TYR A 54 7.98 -6.90 6.09
C TYR A 54 7.82 -6.37 7.50
N ARG A 55 8.93 -6.03 8.17
CA ARG A 55 8.90 -5.46 9.53
C ARG A 55 8.05 -4.19 9.64
N PHE A 56 7.99 -3.36 8.59
CA PHE A 56 7.14 -2.16 8.59
C PHE A 56 5.64 -2.47 8.45
N CYS A 57 5.28 -3.71 8.08
CA CYS A 57 3.89 -4.18 8.11
C CYS A 57 3.47 -4.59 9.52
N ASP A 58 4.42 -5.01 10.37
CA ASP A 58 4.16 -5.35 11.76
C ASP A 58 3.75 -4.09 12.53
N ASN A 59 2.54 -4.07 13.08
CA ASN A 59 1.88 -2.90 13.69
C ASN A 59 1.54 -1.75 12.72
N CYS A 60 1.45 -2.00 11.41
CA CYS A 60 0.97 -0.99 10.47
C CYS A 60 -0.54 -0.70 10.69
N ARG A 61 -0.84 0.27 11.56
CA ARG A 61 -2.21 0.72 11.91
C ARG A 61 -3.00 1.31 10.75
N LEU A 62 -2.32 1.57 9.63
CA LEU A 62 -2.89 2.21 8.45
C LEU A 62 -3.71 1.27 7.57
N GLY A 63 -3.71 -0.05 7.86
CA GLY A 63 -4.51 -1.05 7.15
C GLY A 63 -4.49 -0.77 5.65
N CYS A 64 -3.31 -0.90 5.03
CA CYS A 64 -2.86 -0.29 3.77
C CYS A 64 -3.92 -0.06 2.69
N ALA A 65 -4.96 -0.90 2.61
CA ALA A 65 -6.16 -0.72 1.79
C ALA A 65 -6.88 0.63 2.01
N ILE A 66 -6.72 1.30 3.15
CA ILE A 66 -7.37 2.60 3.45
C ILE A 66 -6.53 3.76 2.89
N ALA A 67 -5.20 3.69 3.01
CA ALA A 67 -4.29 4.71 2.50
C ALA A 67 -4.24 4.73 0.95
N SER A 68 -4.53 3.60 0.30
CA SER A 68 -4.66 3.52 -1.17
C SER A 68 -6.03 3.90 -1.72
N SER A 69 -7.06 4.08 -0.87
CA SER A 69 -8.45 4.22 -1.30
C SER A 69 -9.18 5.48 -0.81
N ILE A 70 -8.48 6.55 -0.43
CA ILE A 70 -9.15 7.84 -0.19
C ILE A 70 -9.73 8.32 -1.55
N PRO A 71 -11.05 8.15 -1.77
CA PRO A 71 -12.10 8.73 -0.94
C PRO A 71 -12.98 7.67 -0.25
N THR A 72 -12.70 7.35 1.02
CA THR A 72 -13.51 6.41 1.79
C THR A 72 -14.81 7.07 2.29
N ARG A 73 -15.96 6.47 1.95
CA ARG A 73 -17.28 6.89 2.47
C ARG A 73 -17.35 6.69 3.99
N TRP A 74 -18.12 7.53 4.69
CA TRP A 74 -18.23 7.56 6.16
C TRP A 74 -18.52 6.20 6.81
N LYS A 75 -19.30 5.34 6.13
CA LYS A 75 -19.60 3.97 6.58
C LYS A 75 -18.34 3.10 6.76
N THR A 76 -17.35 3.27 5.90
CA THR A 76 -16.08 2.53 5.96
C THR A 76 -15.20 3.01 7.10
N VAL A 77 -15.23 4.32 7.38
CA VAL A 77 -14.55 4.92 8.53
C VAL A 77 -15.14 4.38 9.84
N TYR A 78 -16.48 4.40 9.98
CA TYR A 78 -17.15 3.89 11.17
C TYR A 78 -16.85 2.41 11.43
N ALA A 79 -16.99 1.55 10.41
CA ALA A 79 -16.82 0.11 10.59
C ALA A 79 -15.39 -0.30 10.96
N LYS A 80 -14.37 0.36 10.39
CA LYS A 80 -12.98 -0.01 10.65
C LYS A 80 -12.39 0.68 11.86
N TYR A 81 -12.66 1.97 12.06
CA TYR A 81 -11.99 2.75 13.10
C TYR A 81 -12.81 2.90 14.36
N ILE A 82 -14.11 3.18 14.26
CA ILE A 82 -14.95 3.39 15.44
C ILE A 82 -15.36 2.02 16.01
N LYS A 83 -15.97 1.17 15.19
CA LYS A 83 -16.35 -0.17 15.59
C LYS A 83 -15.13 -1.05 15.90
N GLY A 84 -14.09 -1.02 15.07
CA GLY A 84 -12.86 -1.79 15.34
C GLY A 84 -12.10 -1.38 16.60
N PHE A 85 -12.18 -0.10 17.00
CA PHE A 85 -11.65 0.38 18.28
C PHE A 85 -12.52 -0.08 19.46
N ILE A 86 -13.85 0.03 19.34
CA ILE A 86 -14.80 -0.44 20.35
C ILE A 86 -14.68 -1.96 20.55
N ASP A 87 -14.50 -2.72 19.47
CA ASP A 87 -14.35 -4.18 19.49
C ASP A 87 -12.95 -4.64 19.95
N GLY A 88 -12.05 -3.70 20.29
CA GLY A 88 -10.71 -4.01 20.82
C GLY A 88 -9.70 -4.56 19.79
N GLY A 89 -10.04 -4.54 18.51
CA GLY A 89 -9.18 -4.99 17.41
C GLY A 89 -8.13 -3.96 16.98
N LEU A 90 -8.25 -2.72 17.44
CA LEU A 90 -7.27 -1.64 17.27
C LEU A 90 -6.68 -1.26 18.64
N ARG A 91 -5.59 -1.93 19.03
CA ARG A 91 -4.74 -1.53 20.17
C ARG A 91 -3.75 -0.45 19.76
#